data_AF-A0AAV4K8P1-F1
#
_entry.id   AF-A0AAV4K8P1-F1
#
_cell.length_a   1.000
_cell.length_b   1.000
_cell.length_c   1.000
_cell.angle_alpha   90.00
_cell.angle_beta   90.00
_cell.angle_gamma   90.00
#
_symmetry.space_group_name_H-M   'P 1'
#
loop_
_entity.id
_entity.type
_entity.pdbx_description
1 polymer ?
#
loop_
_entity_poly.entity_id
_entity_poly.type
_entity_poly.pdbx_seq_one_letter_code
_entity_poly.pdbx_strand_id
1 'polypeptide(L)'
;MKLPARVRVSRPPLPLAPALAQAASRLCPQAPADLTAAALAIAGGSVIGAHLRWEGGEAQSTEPAWRGRGIEEALAELLDRPGT
;
A
#
# COMPACT_ATOMS: atom_id res chain seq x y z
N MET A 1 -1.84 1.00 16.98
CA MET A 1 -2.62 -0.10 16.37
C MET A 1 -1.79 -1.38 16.41
N LYS A 2 -2.37 -2.58 16.56
CA LYS A 2 -1.60 -3.85 16.63
C LYS A 2 -1.74 -4.62 15.31
N LEU A 3 -0.79 -4.45 14.40
CA LEU A 3 -0.72 -5.24 13.18
C LEU A 3 -0.48 -6.73 13.50
N PRO A 4 -0.94 -7.67 12.64
CA PRO A 4 -0.57 -9.07 12.78
C PRO A 4 0.96 -9.23 12.75
N ALA A 5 1.51 -10.13 13.57
CA ALA A 5 2.94 -10.26 13.87
C ALA A 5 3.88 -10.55 12.67
N ARG A 6 3.36 -10.63 11.45
CA ARG A 6 4.10 -10.92 10.21
C ARG A 6 3.87 -9.85 9.13
N VAL A 7 3.04 -8.85 9.39
CA VAL A 7 2.73 -7.79 8.44
C VAL A 7 3.70 -6.63 8.67
N ARG A 8 4.37 -6.20 7.60
CA ARG A 8 5.18 -4.99 7.57
C ARG A 8 4.51 -3.99 6.65
N VAL A 9 4.47 -2.73 7.06
CA VAL A 9 3.96 -1.62 6.23
C VAL A 9 5.11 -0.67 5.97
N SER A 10 5.28 -0.23 4.73
CA SER A 10 6.39 0.63 4.33
C SER A 10 6.02 1.57 3.18
N ARG A 11 6.74 2.69 3.05
CA ARG A 11 6.67 3.60 1.90
C ARG A 11 7.84 3.32 0.97
N PRO A 12 7.65 2.56 -0.12
CA PRO A 12 8.72 2.38 -1.09
C PRO A 12 9.03 3.71 -1.79
N PRO A 13 10.27 3.89 -2.29
CA PRO A 13 10.58 5.00 -3.17
C PRO A 13 9.78 4.89 -4.48
N LEU A 14 9.58 6.03 -5.13
CA LEU A 14 8.94 6.12 -6.44
C LEU A 14 9.98 6.41 -7.54
N PRO A 15 9.82 5.86 -8.75
CA PRO A 15 8.75 4.93 -9.16
C PRO A 15 8.88 3.56 -8.49
N LEU A 16 7.76 2.86 -8.34
CA LEU A 16 7.75 1.52 -7.75
C LEU A 16 8.60 0.55 -8.57
N ALA A 17 9.36 -0.31 -7.89
CA ALA A 17 10.04 -1.42 -8.53
C ALA A 17 9.03 -2.34 -9.26
N PRO A 18 9.39 -3.00 -10.38
CA PRO A 18 8.44 -3.70 -11.24
C PRO A 18 7.53 -4.71 -10.52
N ALA A 19 8.07 -5.47 -9.55
CA ALA A 19 7.29 -6.43 -8.77
C ALA A 19 6.25 -5.75 -7.86
N LEU A 20 6.60 -4.62 -7.26
CA LEU A 20 5.69 -3.84 -6.41
C LEU A 20 4.62 -3.14 -7.26
N ALA A 21 5.00 -2.61 -8.42
CA ALA A 21 4.07 -2.00 -9.37
C ALA A 21 3.02 -3.02 -9.86
N GLN A 22 3.45 -4.24 -10.20
CA GLN A 22 2.53 -5.31 -10.61
C GLN A 22 1.57 -5.71 -9.48
N ALA A 23 2.04 -5.81 -8.24
CA ALA A 23 1.16 -6.15 -7.12
C ALA A 23 0.19 -5.01 -6.80
N ALA A 24 0.67 -3.76 -6.85
CA ALA A 24 -0.15 -2.56 -6.66
C ALA A 24 -1.25 -2.46 -7.72
N SER A 25 -0.95 -2.73 -8.99
CA SER A 25 -1.97 -2.68 -10.07
C SER A 25 -3.03 -3.77 -9.95
N ARG A 26 -2.70 -4.93 -9.37
CA ARG A 26 -3.70 -5.97 -9.07
C ARG A 26 -4.66 -5.55 -7.95
N LEU A 27 -4.14 -4.89 -6.92
CA LEU A 27 -4.92 -4.44 -5.76
C LEU A 27 -5.74 -3.18 -6.08
N CYS A 28 -5.18 -2.27 -6.86
CA CYS A 28 -5.73 -0.96 -7.22
C CYS A 28 -5.65 -0.77 -8.75
N PRO A 29 -6.49 -1.44 -9.55
CA PRO A 29 -6.43 -1.40 -11.02
C PRO A 29 -6.72 -0.02 -11.62
N GLN A 30 -7.34 0.88 -10.85
CA GLN A 30 -7.61 2.25 -11.26
C GLN A 30 -6.41 3.20 -11.11
N ALA A 31 -5.35 2.78 -10.39
CA ALA A 31 -4.20 3.63 -10.14
C ALA A 31 -3.32 3.72 -11.40
N PRO A 32 -2.90 4.92 -11.81
CA PRO A 32 -1.95 5.09 -12.90
C PRO A 32 -0.54 4.65 -12.48
N ALA A 33 0.37 4.54 -13.46
CA ALA A 33 1.77 4.23 -13.20
C ALA A 33 2.52 5.39 -12.49
N ASP A 34 2.10 6.63 -12.75
CA ASP A 34 2.69 7.82 -12.15
C ASP A 34 2.01 8.12 -10.81
N LEU A 35 2.66 7.68 -9.74
CA LEU A 35 2.21 7.88 -8.36
C LEU A 35 2.95 9.04 -7.74
N THR A 36 2.27 9.79 -6.87
CA THR A 36 2.88 10.82 -6.02
C THR A 36 3.19 10.30 -4.62
N ALA A 37 2.49 9.24 -4.18
CA ALA A 37 2.83 8.51 -2.95
C ALA A 37 2.37 7.05 -3.03
N ALA A 38 3.08 6.17 -2.33
CA ALA A 38 2.68 4.77 -2.13
C ALA A 38 3.00 4.30 -0.71
N ALA A 39 2.10 3.52 -0.13
CA ALA A 39 2.30 2.72 1.06
C ALA A 39 1.87 1.29 0.75
N LEU A 40 2.70 0.30 1.11
CA LEU A 40 2.48 -1.11 0.83
C LEU A 40 2.56 -1.93 2.11
N ALA A 41 1.66 -2.90 2.24
CA ALA A 41 1.65 -3.90 3.31
C ALA A 41 2.11 -5.25 2.77
N ILE A 42 3.09 -5.86 3.43
CA ILE A 42 3.76 -7.09 3.00
C ILE A 42 3.64 -8.15 4.10
N ALA A 43 3.22 -9.35 3.72
CA ALA A 43 3.21 -10.54 4.58
C ALA A 43 3.70 -11.76 3.79
N GLY A 44 4.62 -12.53 4.38
CA GLY A 44 5.15 -13.75 3.74
C GLY A 44 5.85 -13.51 2.39
N GLY A 45 6.35 -12.31 2.13
CA GLY A 45 6.99 -11.94 0.86
C GLY A 45 6.03 -11.41 -0.22
N SER A 46 4.72 -11.39 0.06
CA SER A 46 3.69 -10.90 -0.86
C SER A 46 3.12 -9.57 -0.40
N VAL A 47 2.83 -8.66 -1.35
CA VAL A 47 2.06 -7.44 -1.06
C VAL A 47 0.60 -7.84 -0.89
N ILE A 48 0.05 -7.59 0.30
CA ILE A 48 -1.31 -7.95 0.70
C ILE A 48 -2.23 -6.73 0.81
N GLY A 49 -1.67 -5.53 0.74
CA GLY A 49 -2.43 -4.28 0.78
C GLY A 49 -1.61 -3.11 0.24
N ALA A 50 -2.31 -2.12 -0.30
CA ALA A 50 -1.73 -0.94 -0.92
C ALA A 50 -2.62 0.28 -0.64
N HIS A 51 -1.98 1.42 -0.42
CA HIS A 51 -2.60 2.75 -0.48
C HIS A 51 -1.74 3.62 -1.40
N LEU A 52 -2.32 4.04 -2.51
CA LEU A 52 -1.66 4.74 -3.61
C LEU A 52 -2.31 6.11 -3.81
N ARG A 53 -1.50 7.13 -4.11
CA ARG A 53 -1.95 8.48 -4.42
C ARG A 53 -1.29 8.96 -5.70
N TRP A 54 -2.03 9.69 -6.52
CA TRP A 54 -1.58 10.28 -7.78
C TRP A 54 -2.29 11.62 -8.02
N GLU A 55 -1.92 12.33 -9.08
CA GLU A 55 -2.64 13.54 -9.45
C GLU A 55 -4.08 13.23 -9.84
N GLY A 56 -5.04 13.72 -9.05
CA GLY A 56 -6.47 13.55 -9.31
C GLY A 56 -7.12 12.38 -8.57
N GLY A 57 -6.41 11.65 -7.71
CA GLY A 57 -7.06 10.64 -6.87
C GLY A 57 -6.15 9.83 -5.95
N GLU A 58 -6.79 8.96 -5.18
CA GLU A 58 -6.15 7.93 -4.39
C GLU A 58 -6.99 6.65 -4.38
N ALA A 59 -6.34 5.52 -4.10
CA ALA A 59 -6.98 4.23 -3.97
C ALA A 59 -6.32 3.42 -2.86
N GLN A 60 -7.15 2.73 -2.10
CA GLN A 60 -6.72 1.80 -1.06
C GLN A 60 -7.39 0.45 -1.22
N SER A 61 -6.63 -0.62 -1.06
CA SER A 61 -7.13 -1.98 -1.14
C SER A 61 -6.29 -2.93 -0.31
N THR A 62 -6.96 -3.91 0.30
CA THR A 62 -6.37 -5.00 1.08
C THR A 62 -7.01 -6.31 0.65
N GLU A 63 -6.21 -7.37 0.56
CA GLU A 63 -6.70 -8.71 0.25
C GLU A 63 -7.78 -9.16 1.23
N PRO A 64 -8.86 -9.84 0.78
CA PRO A 64 -10.01 -10.18 1.63
C PRO A 64 -9.66 -10.90 2.93
N ALA A 65 -8.68 -11.82 2.92
CA ALA A 65 -8.27 -12.59 4.10
C ALA A 65 -7.58 -11.72 5.19
N TRP A 66 -7.14 -10.52 4.82
CA TRP A 66 -6.37 -9.61 5.64
C TRP A 66 -7.15 -8.39 6.12
N ARG A 67 -8.36 -8.18 5.61
CA ARG A 67 -9.23 -7.03 5.98
C ARG A 67 -9.62 -7.04 7.44
N GLY A 68 -9.84 -5.84 8.00
CA GLY A 68 -10.29 -5.66 9.39
C GLY A 68 -9.23 -6.02 10.43
N ARG A 69 -7.95 -6.07 10.03
CA ARG A 69 -6.81 -6.39 10.90
C ARG A 69 -5.93 -5.17 11.21
N GLY A 70 -6.42 -3.96 10.92
CA GLY A 70 -5.68 -2.72 11.15
C GLY A 70 -4.68 -2.36 10.05
N ILE A 71 -4.73 -3.02 8.88
CA ILE A 71 -3.76 -2.80 7.79
C ILE A 71 -4.13 -1.54 7.01
N GLU A 72 -5.40 -1.37 6.73
CA GLU A 72 -5.99 -0.21 6.06
C GLU A 72 -5.62 1.09 6.75
N GLU A 73 -5.77 1.13 8.08
CA GLU A 73 -5.46 2.30 8.88
C GLU A 73 -3.96 2.53 9.00
N ALA A 74 -3.16 1.47 9.12
CA ALA A 74 -1.70 1.60 9.11
C ALA A 74 -1.16 2.11 7.77
N LEU A 75 -1.78 1.71 6.65
CA LEU A 75 -1.44 2.22 5.32
C LEU A 75 -1.78 3.70 5.18
N ALA A 76 -2.98 4.12 5.60
CA ALA A 76 -3.41 5.52 5.61
C ALA A 76 -2.51 6.40 6.48
N GLU A 77 -2.28 6.01 7.74
CA GLU A 77 -1.39 6.73 8.66
C GLU A 77 0.01 6.90 8.06
N LEU A 78 0.53 5.83 7.45
CA LEU A 78 1.84 5.86 6.87
C LEU A 78 1.90 6.78 5.65
N LEU A 79 0.87 6.82 4.81
CA LEU A 79 0.82 7.67 3.60
C LEU A 79 0.63 9.16 3.93
N ASP A 80 -0.11 9.47 4.99
CA ASP A 80 -0.43 10.84 5.40
C ASP A 80 0.66 11.52 6.24
N ARG A 81 1.59 10.74 6.81
CA ARG A 81 2.76 11.33 7.48
C ARG A 81 3.63 12.08 6.47
N PRO A 82 3.98 13.36 6.65
CA PRO A 82 5.01 13.97 5.82
C PRO A 82 6.33 13.22 6.03
N GLY A 83 7.02 12.86 4.96
CA GLY A 83 8.33 12.22 5.05
C GLY A 83 9.28 13.12 5.82
N THR A 84 9.70 12.70 7.01
CA THR A 84 10.84 13.27 7.74
C THR A 84 12.14 12.99 7.00
#